data_AF-A0A969VN69-F1
#
_entry.id   AF-A0A969VN69-F1
#
_cell.length_a   1.000
_cell.length_b   1.000
_cell.length_c   1.000
_cell.angle_alpha   90.00
_cell.angle_beta   90.00
_cell.angle_gamma   90.00
#
_symmetry.space_group_name_H-M   'P 1'
#
loop_
_entity.id
_entity.type
_entity.pdbx_description
1 polymer ?
#
loop_
_entity_poly.entity_id
_entity_poly.type
_entity_poly.pdbx_seq_one_letter_code
_entity_poly.pdbx_strand_id
1 'polypeptide(L)'
;MTDNPITLQPGPVFYEVFLGALMIYGTNLKEWAALHGYDANNAKMAAVGAWNGPKAKELRQKMIDRVGEDTFRHLYQLRMAQEERGAA
;
A
#
# COMPACT_ATOMS: atom_id res chain seq x y z
N MET A 1 -23.78 0.98 -13.72
CA MET A 1 -22.33 0.73 -13.74
C MET A 1 -22.05 -0.11 -12.50
N THR A 2 -21.67 -1.37 -12.67
CA THR A 2 -21.37 -2.26 -11.54
C THR A 2 -20.07 -1.79 -10.88
N ASP A 3 -20.20 -0.96 -9.84
CA ASP A 3 -19.16 -0.68 -8.86
C ASP A 3 -18.84 -2.01 -8.16
N ASN A 4 -17.95 -2.80 -8.75
CA ASN A 4 -17.35 -3.91 -8.03
C ASN A 4 -16.18 -3.29 -7.24
N PRO A 5 -16.26 -3.18 -5.91
CA PRO A 5 -15.22 -2.51 -5.14
C PRO A 5 -13.91 -3.28 -5.35
N ILE A 6 -12.91 -2.60 -5.91
CA ILE A 6 -11.60 -3.20 -6.12
C ILE A 6 -11.03 -3.60 -4.75
N THR A 7 -10.82 -4.89 -4.56
CA THR A 7 -10.21 -5.44 -3.36
C THR A 7 -8.73 -5.07 -3.35
N LEU A 8 -8.30 -4.34 -2.33
CA LEU A 8 -6.89 -4.02 -2.12
C LEU A 8 -6.12 -5.32 -1.82
N GLN A 9 -5.26 -5.73 -2.74
CA GLN A 9 -4.42 -6.91 -2.57
C GLN A 9 -3.01 -6.49 -2.16
N PRO A 10 -2.36 -7.20 -1.23
CA PRO A 10 -0.94 -7.00 -1.00
C PRO A 10 -0.15 -7.36 -2.27
N GLY A 11 0.86 -6.57 -2.60
CA GLY A 11 1.64 -6.72 -3.82
C GLY A 11 2.46 -5.47 -4.17
N PRO A 12 3.18 -5.48 -5.31
CA PRO A 12 3.99 -4.35 -5.76
C PRO A 12 3.19 -3.05 -5.88
N VAL A 13 2.00 -3.10 -6.48
CA VAL A 13 1.10 -1.95 -6.64
C VAL A 13 0.72 -1.33 -5.29
N PHE A 14 0.34 -2.16 -4.32
CA PHE A 14 0.02 -1.70 -2.96
C PHE A 14 1.20 -0.97 -2.33
N TYR A 15 2.39 -1.55 -2.45
CA TYR A 15 3.62 -0.97 -1.91
C TYR A 15 3.99 0.35 -2.58
N GLU A 16 3.89 0.43 -3.90
CA GLU A 16 4.19 1.65 -4.67
C GLU A 16 3.22 2.78 -4.37
N VAL A 17 1.92 2.50 -4.25
CA VAL A 17 0.92 3.48 -3.83
C VAL A 17 1.28 4.07 -2.47
N PHE A 18 1.64 3.19 -1.52
CA PHE A 18 2.02 3.63 -0.19
C PHE A 18 3.30 4.49 -0.20
N LEU A 19 4.33 4.08 -0.95
CA LEU A 19 5.55 4.88 -1.12
C LEU A 19 5.27 6.25 -1.74
N GLY A 20 4.42 6.29 -2.77
CA GLY A 20 3.97 7.52 -3.41
C GLY A 20 3.36 8.50 -2.41
N ALA A 21 2.47 8.01 -1.56
CA ALA A 21 1.84 8.82 -0.51
C ALA A 21 2.86 9.32 0.53
N LEU A 22 3.81 8.49 0.96
CA LEU A 22 4.85 8.92 1.91
C LEU A 22 5.72 10.06 1.36
N MET A 23 6.08 10.01 0.07
CA MET A 23 6.83 11.09 -0.58
C MET A 23 6.06 12.42 -0.56
N ILE A 24 4.76 12.39 -0.83
CA ILE A 24 3.89 13.59 -0.77
C ILE A 24 3.84 14.14 0.66
N TYR A 25 3.84 13.25 1.66
CA TYR A 25 3.86 13.63 3.07
C TYR A 25 5.25 14.06 3.58
N GLY A 26 6.27 14.07 2.74
CA GLY A 26 7.63 14.49 3.11
C GLY A 26 8.32 13.51 4.08
N THR A 27 7.98 12.22 4.01
CA THR A 27 8.65 11.17 4.81
C THR A 27 8.97 9.96 3.91
N ASN A 28 9.55 8.91 4.50
CA ASN A 28 9.90 7.68 3.81
C ASN A 28 9.50 6.44 4.61
N LEU A 29 9.60 5.27 3.98
CA LEU A 29 9.18 3.99 4.58
C LEU A 29 9.92 3.69 5.88
N LYS A 30 11.21 4.02 5.97
CA LYS A 30 12.03 3.73 7.14
C LYS A 30 11.58 4.54 8.35
N GLU A 31 11.40 5.85 8.16
CA GLU A 31 10.89 6.75 9.20
C GLU A 31 9.49 6.37 9.64
N TRP A 32 8.57 6.17 8.69
CA TRP A 32 7.20 5.78 9.01
C TRP A 32 7.15 4.43 9.74
N ALA A 33 7.87 3.41 9.26
CA ALA A 33 7.89 2.10 9.90
C ALA A 33 8.42 2.18 11.34
N ALA A 34 9.51 2.95 11.56
CA ALA A 34 10.10 3.12 12.87
C ALA A 34 9.12 3.75 13.88
N LEU A 35 8.32 4.73 13.47
CA LEU A 35 7.26 5.33 14.30
C LEU A 35 6.19 4.32 14.74
N HIS A 36 6.02 3.25 13.98
CA HIS A 36 5.07 2.16 14.28
C HIS A 36 5.73 0.92 14.89
N GLY A 37 7.03 0.97 15.23
CA GLY A 37 7.76 -0.13 15.86
C GLY A 37 8.18 -1.24 14.89
N TYR A 38 8.24 -0.94 13.58
CA TYR A 38 8.69 -1.86 12.54
C TYR A 38 9.96 -1.33 11.86
N ASP A 39 10.78 -2.22 11.31
CA ASP A 39 11.79 -1.81 10.34
C ASP A 39 11.19 -1.72 8.92
N ALA A 40 11.92 -1.06 8.03
CA ALA A 40 11.48 -0.84 6.65
C ALA A 40 11.28 -2.15 5.87
N ASN A 41 12.05 -3.20 6.17
CA ASN A 41 11.95 -4.48 5.49
C ASN A 41 10.65 -5.20 5.87
N ASN A 42 10.29 -5.22 7.15
CA ASN A 42 9.02 -5.75 7.63
C ASN A 42 7.82 -5.02 7.03
N ALA A 43 7.88 -3.68 6.95
CA ALA A 43 6.85 -2.89 6.29
C ALA A 43 6.73 -3.25 4.80
N LYS A 44 7.85 -3.33 4.07
CA LYS A 44 7.85 -3.76 2.66
C LYS A 44 7.29 -5.18 2.50
N MET A 45 7.76 -6.14 3.28
CA MET A 45 7.33 -7.54 3.19
C MET A 45 5.84 -7.72 3.48
N ALA A 46 5.29 -6.96 4.44
CA ALA A 46 3.86 -6.92 4.69
C ALA A 46 3.10 -6.31 3.50
N ALA A 47 3.56 -5.19 2.94
CA ALA A 47 2.93 -4.50 1.82
C ALA A 47 2.89 -5.34 0.53
N VAL A 48 4.01 -6.01 0.20
CA VAL A 48 4.09 -6.87 -1.00
C VAL A 48 3.49 -8.27 -0.79
N GLY A 49 3.05 -8.59 0.42
CA GLY A 49 2.39 -9.87 0.72
C GLY A 49 3.33 -11.06 0.91
N ALA A 50 4.64 -10.84 1.06
CA ALA A 50 5.60 -11.90 1.35
C ALA A 50 5.28 -12.65 2.65
N TRP A 51 4.57 -12.00 3.58
CA TRP A 51 3.94 -12.64 4.73
C TRP A 51 2.51 -12.12 4.93
N ASN A 52 1.61 -13.00 5.38
CA ASN A 52 0.17 -12.71 5.48
C ASN A 52 -0.48 -13.07 6.83
N GLY A 53 0.32 -13.14 7.91
CA GLY A 53 -0.19 -13.36 9.26
C GLY A 53 -0.95 -12.14 9.84
N PRO A 54 -1.51 -12.25 11.05
CA PRO A 54 -2.30 -11.18 11.68
C PRO A 54 -1.57 -9.83 11.76
N LYS A 55 -0.29 -9.82 12.14
CA LYS A 55 0.51 -8.58 12.21
C LYS A 55 0.74 -7.95 10.84
N ALA A 56 0.92 -8.74 9.79
CA ALA A 56 1.08 -8.21 8.43
C ALA A 56 -0.23 -7.56 7.93
N LYS A 57 -1.38 -8.16 8.26
CA LYS A 57 -2.70 -7.57 7.96
C LYS A 57 -2.90 -6.25 8.71
N GLU A 58 -2.58 -6.22 10.01
CA GLU A 58 -2.65 -5.00 10.81
C GLU A 58 -1.73 -3.91 10.25
N LEU A 59 -0.49 -4.25 9.89
CA LEU A 59 0.46 -3.28 9.35
C LEU A 59 -0.01 -2.69 8.02
N ARG A 60 -0.61 -3.50 7.14
CA ARG A 60 -1.24 -2.99 5.92
C ARG A 60 -2.44 -2.11 6.21
N GLN A 61 -3.24 -2.42 7.22
CA GLN A 61 -4.33 -1.53 7.63
C GLN A 61 -3.78 -0.17 8.07
N LYS A 62 -2.70 -0.13 8.87
CA LYS A 62 -2.04 1.14 9.25
C LYS A 62 -1.54 1.93 8.03
N MET A 63 -1.07 1.26 6.98
CA MET A 63 -0.67 1.92 5.72
C MET A 63 -1.87 2.56 5.02
N ILE A 64 -3.00 1.85 4.94
CA ILE A 64 -4.25 2.36 4.38
C ILE A 64 -4.74 3.55 5.22
N ASP A 65 -4.78 3.41 6.53
CA ASP A 65 -5.25 4.45 7.46
C ASP A 65 -4.38 5.72 7.37
N ARG A 66 -3.06 5.57 7.18
CA ARG A 66 -2.13 6.71 7.02
C ARG A 66 -2.46 7.55 5.79
N VAL A 67 -2.89 6.92 4.70
CA VAL A 67 -3.20 7.60 3.43
C VAL A 67 -4.68 8.04 3.37
N GLY A 68 -5.54 7.36 4.14
CA GLY A 68 -6.99 7.42 4.02
C GLY A 68 -7.50 6.37 3.04
N GLU A 69 -8.53 5.63 3.42
CA GLU A 69 -9.02 4.48 2.66
C GLU A 69 -9.46 4.85 1.24
N ASP A 70 -10.26 5.90 1.07
CA ASP A 70 -10.75 6.34 -0.23
C ASP A 70 -9.60 6.77 -1.15
N THR A 71 -8.64 7.55 -0.62
CA THR A 71 -7.46 7.99 -1.34
C THR A 71 -6.60 6.81 -1.77
N PHE A 72 -6.33 5.87 -0.85
CA PHE A 72 -5.54 4.68 -1.13
C PHE A 72 -6.18 3.84 -2.23
N ARG A 73 -7.51 3.62 -2.14
CA ARG A 73 -8.28 2.90 -3.16
C ARG A 73 -8.18 3.58 -4.52
N HIS A 74 -8.42 4.89 -4.58
CA HIS A 74 -8.35 5.64 -5.83
C HIS A 74 -6.96 5.52 -6.49
N LEU A 75 -5.88 5.73 -5.73
CA LEU A 75 -4.51 5.61 -6.23
C LEU A 75 -4.17 4.19 -6.68
N TYR A 76 -4.64 3.17 -5.95
CA TYR A 76 -4.47 1.77 -6.31
C TYR A 76 -5.16 1.44 -7.64
N GLN A 77 -6.39 1.91 -7.84
CA GLN A 77 -7.12 1.72 -9.10
C GLN A 77 -6.39 2.35 -10.29
N LEU A 78 -5.91 3.59 -10.12
CA LEU A 78 -5.13 4.27 -11.15
C LEU A 78 -3.85 3.49 -11.52
N ARG A 79 -3.14 2.97 -10.51
CA ARG A 79 -1.90 2.21 -10.73
C ARG A 79 -2.15 0.86 -11.39
N MET A 80 -3.21 0.14 -11.01
CA MET A 80 -3.64 -1.10 -11.68
C MET A 80 -3.97 -0.86 -13.16
N ALA A 81 -4.72 0.20 -13.46
CA ALA A 81 -5.06 0.56 -14.84
C ALA A 81 -3.83 0.95 -15.69
N GLN A 82 -2.75 1.43 -15.06
CA GLN A 82 -1.48 1.68 -15.74
C GLN A 82 -0.71 0.40 -16.03
N GLU A 83 -0.68 -0.57 -15.11
CA GLU A 83 -0.08 -1.90 -15.34
C GLU A 83 -0.74 -2.61 -16.52
N GLU A 84 -2.07 -2.61 -16.58
CA GLU A 84 -2.83 -3.23 -17.68
C GLU A 84 -2.50 -2.62 -19.05
N ARG A 85 -2.23 -1.32 -19.10
CA ARG A 85 -1.84 -0.61 -20.34
C ARG A 85 -0.38 -0.81 -20.72
N GLY A 86 0.51 -1.03 -19.74
CA GLY A 86 1.93 -1.28 -19.98
C GLY A 86 2.25 -2.73 -20.34
N ALA A 87 1.32 -3.66 -20.06
CA ALA A 87 1.44 -5.08 -20.38
C ALA A 87 0.86 -5.48 -21.76
N ALA A 88 0.22 -4.54 -22.47
CA ALA A 88 -0.38 -4.71 -23.79
C ALA A 88 0.53 -4.15 -24.90
#